data_AF-A0A3D5Q1Z1-F1
#
_entry.id   AF-A0A3D5Q1Z1-F1
#
_cell.length_a   1.000
_cell.length_b   1.000
_cell.length_c   1.000
_cell.angle_alpha   90.00
_cell.angle_beta   90.00
_cell.angle_gamma   90.00
#
_symmetry.space_group_name_H-M   'P 1'
#
loop_
_entity.id
_entity.type
_entity.pdbx_description
1 polymer ?
#
loop_
_entity_poly.entity_id
_entity_poly.type
_entity_poly.pdbx_seq_one_letter_code
_entity_poly.pdbx_strand_id
1 'polypeptide(L)' 'RIVICGPSGSGKSTFIRCINRLEEHQQGKIIVDDVELTDDVRQIDSVRREVGMVFQ' A
#
# COMPACT_ATOMS: atom_id res chain seq x y z
N ARG A 1 3.10 12.81 -11.44
CA ARG A 1 3.78 12.60 -10.13
C ARG A 1 2.80 13.03 -9.05
N ILE A 2 2.51 12.17 -8.09
CA ILE A 2 1.68 12.48 -6.92
C ILE A 2 2.61 12.67 -5.73
N VAL A 3 2.30 13.62 -4.85
CA VAL A 3 3.07 13.90 -3.65
C VAL A 3 2.14 13.82 -2.45
N ILE A 4 2.56 13.13 -1.39
CA ILE A 4 1.83 13.01 -0.12
C ILE A 4 2.63 13.74 0.95
N CYS A 5 2.06 14.81 1.50
CA CYS A 5 2.68 15.67 2.51
C CYS A 5 1.82 15.74 3.78
N GLY A 6 2.47 15.95 4.93
CA GLY A 6 1.80 16.08 6.22
C GLY A 6 2.79 16.06 7.39
N PRO A 7 2.37 16.48 8.60
CA PRO A 7 3.22 16.50 9.80
C PRO A 7 3.83 15.14 10.16
N SER A 8 4.87 15.12 10.99
CA SER A 8 5.35 13.85 11.56
C SER A 8 4.22 13.14 12.31
N GLY A 9 4.11 11.81 12.15
CA GLY A 9 3.01 11.03 12.73
C GLY A 9 1.68 11.07 11.97
N SER A 10 1.56 11.83 10.86
CA SER A 10 0.29 11.93 10.10
C SER A 10 -0.08 10.68 9.27
N GLY A 11 0.63 9.57 9.42
CA GLY A 11 0.32 8.31 8.73
C GLY A 11 0.82 8.19 7.28
N LYS A 12 1.70 9.06 6.79
CA LYS A 12 2.25 8.96 5.41
C LYS A 12 2.93 7.61 5.14
N SER A 13 3.79 7.17 6.06
CA SER A 13 4.51 5.90 5.94
C SER A 13 3.56 4.72 6.08
N THR A 14 2.63 4.78 7.03
CA THR A 14 1.52 3.82 7.19
C THR A 14 0.73 3.67 5.90
N PHE A 15 0.35 4.78 5.26
CA PHE A 15 -0.39 4.77 3.99
C PHE A 15 0.36 4.04 2.87
N ILE A 16 1.64 4.34 2.67
CA ILE A 16 2.46 3.66 1.65
C ILE A 16 2.67 2.17 2.01
N ARG A 17 2.76 1.83 3.30
CA ARG A 17 2.82 0.44 3.77
C ARG A 17 1.51 -0.32 3.50
N CYS A 18 0.35 0.33 3.64
CA CYS A 18 -0.94 -0.27 3.27
C CYS A 18 -1.00 -0.60 1.77
N ILE A 19 -0.51 0.28 0.91
CA ILE A 19 -0.44 0.03 -0.56
C ILE A 19 0.45 -1.18 -0.88
N ASN A 20 1.58 -1.31 -0.19
CA ASN A 20 2.49 -2.46 -0.37
C ASN A 20 2.00 -3.74 0.34
N ARG A 21 0.83 -3.71 0.99
CA ARG A 21 0.34 -4.76 1.88
C ARG A 21 1.40 -5.21 2.91
N LEU A 22 2.12 -4.23 3.47
CA LEU A 22 2.97 -4.40 4.64
C LEU A 22 2.20 -4.11 5.94
N GLU A 23 1.12 -3.35 5.83
CA GLU A 23 0.13 -3.14 6.89
C GLU A 23 -1.28 -3.41 6.33
N GLU A 24 -2.16 -3.96 7.14
CA GLU A 24 -3.56 -4.20 6.79
C GLU A 24 -4.37 -2.90 7.00
N HIS A 25 -5.25 -2.60 6.05
CA HIS A 25 -6.18 -1.48 6.19
C HIS A 25 -7.44 -1.97 6.89
N GLN A 26 -7.97 -1.16 7.81
CA GLN A 26 -9.09 -1.59 8.65
C GLN A 26 -10.44 -1.58 7.92
N GLN A 27 -10.63 -0.61 7.01
CA GLN A 27 -11.87 -0.38 6.28
C GLN A 27 -11.60 0.25 4.92
N GLY A 28 -12.55 0.12 4.01
CA GLY A 28 -12.45 0.60 2.63
C GLY A 28 -11.92 -0.50 1.70
N LYS A 29 -11.50 -0.08 0.51
CA LYS A 29 -10.94 -0.95 -0.52
C LYS A 29 -9.71 -0.27 -1.10
N ILE A 30 -8.64 -1.03 -1.27
CA ILE A 30 -7.45 -0.58 -2.01
C ILE A 30 -7.33 -1.48 -3.24
N ILE A 31 -7.29 -0.87 -4.42
CA ILE A 31 -7.21 -1.58 -5.70
C ILE A 31 -5.92 -1.11 -6.39
N VAL A 32 -5.05 -2.04 -6.76
CA VAL A 32 -3.79 -1.79 -7.48
C VAL A 32 -3.80 -2.64 -8.73
N ASP A 33 -3.67 -2.03 -9.91
CA ASP A 33 -3.69 -2.72 -11.21
C ASP A 33 -4.88 -3.69 -11.36
N ASP A 34 -6.09 -3.20 -11.02
CA ASP A 34 -7.35 -3.97 -11.00
C ASP A 34 -7.40 -5.15 -10.01
N VAL A 35 -6.36 -5.31 -9.18
CA VAL A 35 -6.31 -6.29 -8.09
C VAL A 35 -6.70 -5.62 -6.78
N GLU A 36 -7.80 -6.06 -6.18
CA GLU A 36 -8.17 -5.65 -4.82
C GLU A 36 -7.19 -6.25 -3.82
N LEU A 37 -6.59 -5.42 -2.96
CA LEU A 37 -5.70 -5.86 -1.88
C LEU A 37 -6.53 -6.52 -0.79
N THR A 38 -6.70 -7.83 -0.90
CA THR A 38 -7.34 -8.70 0.11
C THR A 38 -6.28 -9.55 0.83
N ASP A 39 -6.71 -10.51 1.66
CA ASP A 39 -5.82 -11.50 2.30
C ASP A 39 -5.43 -12.67 1.38
N ASP A 40 -5.79 -12.63 0.10
CA ASP A 40 -5.33 -13.62 -0.87
C ASP A 40 -3.83 -13.43 -1.16
N VAL A 41 -3.02 -14.34 -0.63
CA VAL A 41 -1.57 -14.38 -0.79
C VAL A 41 -1.14 -14.29 -2.27
N ARG A 42 -1.90 -14.88 -3.20
CA ARG A 42 -1.57 -14.84 -4.64
C ARG A 42 -1.72 -13.43 -5.21
N GLN A 43 -2.74 -12.71 -4.78
CA GLN A 43 -2.99 -11.32 -5.19
C GLN A 43 -1.94 -10.38 -4.61
N ILE A 44 -1.54 -10.60 -3.35
CA ILE A 44 -0.48 -9.83 -2.69
C ILE A 44 0.86 -9.98 -3.42
N ASP A 45 1.21 -11.21 -3.80
CA ASP A 45 2.44 -11.48 -4.54
C ASP A 45 2.46 -10.82 -5.93
N SER A 46 1.31 -10.73 -6.62
CA SER A 46 1.25 -9.97 -7.88
C SER A 46 1.50 -8.48 -7.67
N VAL A 47 0.89 -7.87 -6.66
CA VAL A 47 1.08 -6.43 -6.40
C VAL A 47 2.53 -6.12 -6.00
N ARG A 48 3.17 -6.99 -5.21
CA ARG A 48 4.57 -6.81 -4.77
C ARG A 48 5.59 -6.90 -5.91
N ARG A 49 5.23 -7.48 -7.06
CA ARG A 49 6.12 -7.51 -8.24
C ARG A 49 6.14 -6.19 -8.99
N GLU A 50 5.02 -5.46 -8.97
CA GLU A 50 4.86 -4.19 -9.69
C GLU A 50 5.19 -2.97 -8.82
N VAL A 51 5.04 -3.10 -7.49
CA VAL A 51 5.29 -2.00 -6.56
C VAL A 51 6.69 -2.10 -5.93
N GLY A 52 7.52 -1.10 -6.21
CA GLY A 52 8.82 -0.91 -5.55
C GLY A 52 8.74 0.12 -4.42
N MET A 53 9.06 -0.29 -3.19
CA MET A 53 9.18 0.61 -2.04
C MET A 53 10.65 0.83 -1.69
N VAL A 54 11.09 2.09 -1.71
CA VAL A 54 12.43 2.49 -1.24
C VAL A 54 12.29 3.05 0.16
N PHE A 55 13.00 2.44 1.12
CA PHE A 55 13.09 2.95 2.49
C PHE A 55 14.19 4.01 2.57
N GLN A 56 13.95 5.03 3.39
CA GLN A 56 14.99 5.96 3.87
C GLN A 56 15.65 5.38 5.11
#